data_AF-A0A6N9DJ80-F1
#
_entry.id   AF-A0A6N9DJ80-F1
#
_cell.length_a   1.000
_cell.length_b   1.000
_cell.length_c   1.000
_cell.angle_alpha   90.00
_cell.angle_beta   90.00
_cell.angle_gamma   90.00
#
_symmetry.space_group_name_H-M   'P 1'
#
loop_
_entity.id
_entity.type
_entity.pdbx_description
1 polymer ?
#
loop_
_entity_poly.entity_id
_entity_poly.type
_entity_poly.pdbx_seq_one_letter_code
_entity_poly.pdbx_strand_id
1 'polypeptide(L)'
;MSDRVQQWASLLSTASRRYVAADMYAGEYWFTGKELAARAASARQLRVSVVSAGLGLIGIHDKVPMYGATFAARHPDSVLATMSAVAHSRGRRQWWDELTRAEILGRSGPQRVVEIEECGSDTSVMVCLGRNYLEAVAADLKALIERLGDPQRVMVFASGVPLPGLEESWVPISGGLRLILGGTSSSTTLRSAKAVLEELGALPPSVDEARVIMARLTAEAGDLPSFDRRRQDDDMILHWILDHLTENPNSAKTSALRHFRDGGNACEQARFGQLFDKARKIAM
;
A
#
# COMPACT_ATOMS: atom_id res chain seq x y z
N MET A 1 -18.81 -8.20 13.10
CA MET A 1 -18.16 -7.08 12.37
C MET A 1 -18.96 -5.83 12.64
N SER A 2 -20.25 -5.82 12.29
CA SER A 2 -21.22 -4.75 12.56
C SER A 2 -21.05 -4.03 13.90
N ASP A 3 -21.10 -4.73 15.04
CA ASP A 3 -20.97 -4.08 16.37
C ASP A 3 -19.68 -3.28 16.53
N ARG A 4 -18.56 -3.79 15.99
CA ARG A 4 -17.26 -3.12 16.04
C ARG A 4 -17.24 -1.87 15.16
N VAL A 5 -17.85 -1.95 13.98
CA VAL A 5 -17.99 -0.79 13.08
C VAL A 5 -18.88 0.28 13.70
N GLN A 6 -19.99 -0.11 14.34
CA GLN A 6 -20.88 0.81 15.04
C GLN A 6 -20.16 1.50 16.21
N GLN A 7 -19.42 0.74 17.02
CA GLN A 7 -18.60 1.30 18.10
C GLN A 7 -17.56 2.29 17.55
N TRP A 8 -16.88 1.93 16.47
CA TRP A 8 -15.92 2.79 15.79
C TRP A 8 -16.56 4.08 15.25
N ALA A 9 -17.70 3.96 14.57
CA ALA A 9 -18.48 5.08 14.04
C ALA A 9 -18.92 6.04 15.16
N SER A 10 -19.40 5.50 16.28
CA SER A 10 -19.80 6.30 17.45
C SER A 10 -18.64 7.07 18.08
N LEU A 11 -17.45 6.45 18.18
CA LEU A 11 -16.26 7.12 18.68
C LEU A 11 -15.84 8.27 17.76
N LEU A 12 -15.83 8.03 16.45
CA LEU A 12 -15.38 9.04 15.48
C LEU A 12 -16.37 10.17 15.25
N SER A 13 -17.68 9.93 15.37
CA SER A 13 -18.70 10.96 15.17
C SER A 13 -18.62 12.08 16.22
N THR A 14 -18.10 11.77 17.41
CA THR A 14 -17.89 12.74 18.49
C THR A 14 -16.49 13.36 18.49
N ALA A 15 -15.57 12.84 17.67
CA ALA A 15 -14.18 13.29 17.62
C ALA A 15 -14.03 14.60 16.85
N SER A 16 -13.21 15.52 17.37
CA SER A 16 -12.98 16.82 16.73
C SER A 16 -12.15 16.69 15.44
N ARG A 17 -12.65 17.27 14.35
CA ARG A 17 -12.00 17.23 13.02
C ARG A 17 -11.05 18.41 12.82
N ARG A 18 -9.83 18.26 13.32
CA ARG A 18 -8.86 19.37 13.41
C ARG A 18 -7.64 19.21 12.50
N TYR A 19 -7.35 18.00 12.05
CA TYR A 19 -6.13 17.68 11.33
C TYR A 19 -6.41 17.56 9.84
N VAL A 20 -5.52 18.07 8.99
CA VAL A 20 -5.62 17.85 7.55
C VAL A 20 -5.13 16.44 7.24
N ALA A 21 -5.83 15.69 6.40
CA ALA A 21 -5.45 14.32 6.06
C ALA A 21 -4.00 14.23 5.54
N ALA A 22 -3.58 15.20 4.71
CA ALA A 22 -2.19 15.45 4.24
C ALA A 22 -1.13 15.38 5.36
N ASP A 23 -1.47 15.77 6.58
CA ASP A 23 -0.53 15.89 7.68
C ASP A 23 -0.62 14.72 8.68
N MET A 24 -1.59 13.83 8.52
CA MET A 24 -1.81 12.70 9.43
C MET A 24 -0.89 11.51 9.18
N TYR A 25 -0.50 11.28 7.93
CA TYR A 25 0.27 10.12 7.56
C TYR A 25 1.72 10.47 7.29
N ALA A 26 2.58 9.46 7.44
CA ALA A 26 4.02 9.59 7.21
C ALA A 26 4.53 8.41 6.40
N GLY A 27 5.73 8.58 5.85
CA GLY A 27 6.42 7.56 5.06
C GLY A 27 6.52 7.95 3.58
N GLU A 28 7.37 7.21 2.87
CA GLU A 28 7.72 7.54 1.49
C GLU A 28 6.51 7.48 0.55
N TYR A 29 5.64 6.48 0.72
CA TYR A 29 4.40 6.37 -0.05
C TYR A 29 3.55 7.65 0.06
N TRP A 30 3.48 8.21 1.27
CA TRP A 30 2.73 9.41 1.53
C TRP A 30 3.38 10.66 0.95
N PHE A 31 4.71 10.76 1.04
CA PHE A 31 5.46 11.88 0.46
C PHE A 31 5.21 12.00 -1.05
N THR A 32 5.30 10.89 -1.79
CA THR A 32 5.00 10.86 -3.23
C THR A 32 3.53 11.22 -3.51
N GLY A 33 2.59 10.78 -2.67
CA GLY A 33 1.17 11.14 -2.79
C GLY A 33 0.91 12.63 -2.61
N LYS A 34 1.59 13.27 -1.65
CA LYS A 34 1.53 14.73 -1.45
C LYS A 34 2.12 15.50 -2.62
N GLU A 35 3.21 15.02 -3.21
CA GLU A 35 3.79 15.65 -4.40
C GLU A 35 2.79 15.63 -5.58
N LEU A 36 2.11 14.51 -5.80
CA LEU A 36 1.04 14.40 -6.79
C LEU A 36 -0.12 15.35 -6.48
N ALA A 37 -0.53 15.44 -5.22
CA ALA A 37 -1.58 16.37 -4.81
C ALA A 37 -1.19 17.85 -4.99
N ALA A 38 0.06 18.21 -4.70
CA ALA A 38 0.55 19.57 -4.92
C ALA A 38 0.51 19.95 -6.41
N ARG A 39 0.91 19.02 -7.29
CA ARG A 39 0.77 19.19 -8.75
C ARG A 39 -0.70 19.28 -9.17
N ALA A 40 -1.56 18.45 -8.59
CA ALA A 40 -2.99 18.48 -8.83
C ALA A 40 -3.62 19.85 -8.55
N ALA A 41 -3.25 20.45 -7.42
CA ALA A 41 -3.71 21.78 -7.03
C ALA A 41 -3.30 22.86 -8.05
N SER A 42 -2.11 22.75 -8.64
CA SER A 42 -1.63 23.68 -9.68
C SER A 42 -2.30 23.48 -11.04
N ALA A 43 -2.65 22.25 -11.40
CA ALA A 43 -3.20 21.90 -12.71
C ALA A 43 -4.75 21.95 -12.79
N ARG A 44 -5.46 22.10 -11.65
CA ARG A 44 -6.94 22.09 -11.50
C ARG A 44 -7.70 20.89 -12.10
N GLN A 45 -6.99 19.90 -12.64
CA GLN A 45 -7.56 18.75 -13.36
C GLN A 45 -7.41 17.43 -12.61
N LEU A 46 -6.62 17.38 -11.54
CA LEU A 46 -6.39 16.18 -10.74
C LEU A 46 -6.98 16.37 -9.34
N ARG A 47 -7.55 15.31 -8.77
CA ARG A 47 -7.99 15.27 -7.38
C ARG A 47 -7.41 14.03 -6.73
N VAL A 48 -6.87 14.21 -5.53
CA VAL A 48 -6.22 13.12 -4.79
C VAL A 48 -7.07 12.76 -3.59
N SER A 49 -7.53 11.52 -3.58
CA SER A 49 -8.30 10.93 -2.50
C SER A 49 -7.51 9.82 -1.81
N VAL A 50 -7.86 9.54 -0.56
CA VAL A 50 -7.18 8.61 0.32
C VAL A 50 -8.19 7.54 0.74
N VAL A 51 -7.84 6.27 0.52
CA VAL A 51 -8.60 5.14 1.05
C VAL A 51 -8.12 4.87 2.47
N SER A 52 -8.96 5.21 3.45
CA SER A 52 -8.67 5.02 4.87
C SER A 52 -9.46 3.84 5.45
N ALA A 53 -8.76 2.99 6.20
CA ALA A 53 -9.40 1.93 6.98
C ALA A 53 -10.27 2.48 8.12
N GLY A 54 -10.07 3.72 8.56
CA GLY A 54 -10.83 4.33 9.65
C GLY A 54 -11.94 5.27 9.19
N LEU A 55 -11.82 5.85 7.99
CA LEU A 55 -12.65 6.97 7.55
C LEU A 55 -13.36 6.75 6.20
N GLY A 56 -13.11 5.64 5.51
CA GLY A 56 -13.61 5.45 4.15
C GLY A 56 -12.76 6.19 3.11
N LEU A 57 -13.38 6.69 2.05
CA LEU A 57 -12.73 7.58 1.09
C LEU A 57 -12.79 9.03 1.60
N ILE A 58 -11.65 9.71 1.61
CA ILE A 58 -11.54 11.12 1.98
C ILE A 58 -10.67 11.87 0.97
N GLY A 59 -10.87 13.18 0.83
CA GLY A 59 -9.93 14.04 0.12
C GLY A 59 -8.63 14.22 0.91
N ILE A 60 -7.50 14.38 0.21
CA ILE A 60 -6.19 14.57 0.87
C ILE A 60 -6.12 15.86 1.71
N HIS A 61 -7.01 16.82 1.47
CA HIS A 61 -7.09 18.09 2.22
C HIS A 61 -8.23 18.16 3.23
N ASP A 62 -8.99 17.08 3.41
CA ASP A 62 -10.12 17.05 4.33
C ASP A 62 -9.64 17.18 5.78
N LYS A 63 -10.46 17.87 6.60
CA LYS A 63 -10.26 17.92 8.04
C LYS A 63 -10.83 16.67 8.69
N VAL A 64 -9.99 15.95 9.41
CA VAL A 64 -10.25 14.63 9.97
C VAL A 64 -9.84 14.55 11.45
N PRO A 65 -10.44 13.62 12.22
CA PRO A 65 -10.02 13.37 13.60
C PRO A 65 -8.69 12.60 13.65
N MET A 66 -8.01 12.60 14.81
CA MET A 66 -6.92 11.64 15.07
C MET A 66 -7.50 10.25 15.32
N TYR A 67 -6.90 9.21 14.72
CA TYR A 67 -7.33 7.83 14.89
C TYR A 67 -6.20 6.86 14.54
N GLY A 68 -6.34 5.60 15.00
CA GLY A 68 -5.51 4.48 14.57
C GLY A 68 -6.38 3.37 13.98
N ALA A 69 -6.28 3.15 12.67
CA ALA A 69 -6.96 2.06 11.99
C ALA A 69 -6.17 1.60 10.76
N THR A 70 -5.95 0.29 10.63
CA THR A 70 -5.28 -0.30 9.46
C THR A 70 -5.86 -1.66 9.08
N PHE A 71 -5.75 -2.00 7.79
CA PHE A 71 -6.05 -3.33 7.27
C PHE A 71 -4.87 -4.32 7.41
N ALA A 72 -3.73 -3.87 7.94
CA ALA A 72 -2.60 -4.75 8.25
C ALA A 72 -2.97 -5.71 9.39
N ALA A 73 -2.81 -7.01 9.16
CA ALA A 73 -3.22 -8.06 10.09
C ALA A 73 -2.45 -8.08 11.43
N ARG A 74 -1.16 -7.69 11.40
CA ARG A 74 -0.23 -7.79 12.54
C ARG A 74 0.13 -6.40 13.06
N HIS A 75 -0.88 -5.57 13.26
CA HIS A 75 -0.71 -4.21 13.78
C HIS A 75 -1.65 -4.01 14.98
N PRO A 76 -1.24 -3.31 16.05
CA PRO A 76 -2.12 -3.02 17.18
C PRO A 76 -3.43 -2.34 16.74
N ASP A 77 -3.33 -1.40 15.80
CA ASP A 77 -4.49 -0.68 15.23
C ASP A 77 -5.23 -1.48 14.13
N SER A 78 -5.05 -2.80 14.05
CA SER A 78 -5.73 -3.60 13.04
C SER A 78 -7.23 -3.66 13.30
N VAL A 79 -8.02 -3.29 12.28
CA VAL A 79 -9.49 -3.47 12.32
C VAL A 79 -9.90 -4.94 12.29
N LEU A 80 -8.96 -5.84 12.00
CA LEU A 80 -9.16 -7.29 11.87
C LEU A 80 -8.59 -8.09 13.03
N ALA A 81 -8.12 -7.45 14.11
CA ALA A 81 -7.34 -8.10 15.17
C ALA A 81 -8.00 -9.34 15.81
N THR A 82 -9.33 -9.43 15.80
CA THR A 82 -10.11 -10.53 16.36
C THR A 82 -10.43 -11.64 15.36
N MET A 83 -9.97 -11.54 14.11
CA MET A 83 -10.28 -12.47 13.04
C MET A 83 -9.10 -13.40 12.72
N SER A 84 -9.42 -14.63 12.31
CA SER A 84 -8.42 -15.56 11.78
C SER A 84 -7.83 -15.06 10.46
N ALA A 85 -6.58 -15.43 10.18
CA ALA A 85 -5.87 -15.01 8.98
C ALA A 85 -6.61 -15.38 7.68
N VAL A 86 -7.25 -16.56 7.65
CA VAL A 86 -8.05 -17.04 6.51
C VAL A 86 -9.26 -16.14 6.24
N ALA A 87 -9.80 -15.50 7.28
CA ALA A 87 -10.96 -14.63 7.17
C ALA A 87 -10.62 -13.15 6.89
N HIS A 88 -9.33 -12.77 6.88
CA HIS A 88 -8.92 -11.35 6.78
C HIS A 88 -9.39 -10.68 5.49
N SER A 89 -9.29 -11.36 4.33
CA SER A 89 -9.74 -10.77 3.07
C SER A 89 -11.25 -10.47 3.07
N ARG A 90 -12.06 -11.39 3.61
CA ARG A 90 -13.52 -11.18 3.78
C ARG A 90 -13.80 -10.09 4.81
N GLY A 91 -13.07 -10.10 5.93
CA GLY A 91 -13.21 -9.11 7.00
C GLY A 91 -12.90 -7.69 6.53
N ARG A 92 -11.87 -7.49 5.70
CA ARG A 92 -11.54 -6.20 5.09
C ARG A 92 -12.71 -5.63 4.28
N ARG A 93 -13.30 -6.46 3.41
CA ARG A 93 -14.45 -6.07 2.59
C ARG A 93 -15.66 -5.70 3.45
N GLN A 94 -16.01 -6.57 4.40
CA GLN A 94 -17.12 -6.32 5.32
C GLN A 94 -16.92 -5.04 6.13
N TRP A 95 -15.72 -4.83 6.68
CA TRP A 95 -15.39 -3.61 7.40
C TRP A 95 -15.54 -2.37 6.51
N TRP A 96 -14.96 -2.37 5.30
CA TRP A 96 -15.08 -1.25 4.36
C TRP A 96 -16.54 -0.95 4.01
N ASP A 97 -17.32 -1.99 3.69
CA ASP A 97 -18.73 -1.87 3.30
C ASP A 97 -19.60 -1.29 4.43
N GLU A 98 -19.41 -1.79 5.66
CA GLU A 98 -20.18 -1.33 6.82
C GLU A 98 -19.74 0.08 7.25
N LEU A 99 -18.43 0.36 7.27
CA LEU A 99 -17.86 1.65 7.67
C LEU A 99 -18.36 2.79 6.78
N THR A 100 -18.31 2.58 5.48
CA THR A 100 -18.71 3.61 4.50
C THR A 100 -20.21 3.85 4.49
N ARG A 101 -21.03 2.85 4.82
CA ARG A 101 -22.49 3.01 5.02
C ARG A 101 -22.85 3.74 6.31
N ALA A 102 -21.95 3.77 7.29
CA ALA A 102 -22.19 4.44 8.57
C ALA A 102 -22.05 5.97 8.49
N GLU A 103 -21.58 6.51 7.37
CA GLU A 103 -21.49 7.96 7.08
C GLU A 103 -20.83 8.80 8.18
N ILE A 104 -19.78 8.26 8.79
CA ILE A 104 -19.11 8.79 10.00
C ILE A 104 -18.68 10.26 9.87
N LEU A 105 -18.26 10.65 8.67
CA LEU A 105 -17.80 12.01 8.38
C LEU A 105 -18.92 12.96 7.91
N GLY A 106 -20.14 12.49 7.71
CA GLY A 106 -21.22 13.28 7.09
C GLY A 106 -20.94 13.58 5.60
N ARG A 107 -22.00 13.77 4.82
CA ARG A 107 -21.90 13.91 3.36
C ARG A 107 -21.37 15.29 2.95
N SER A 108 -20.08 15.36 2.64
CA SER A 108 -19.44 16.55 2.05
C SER A 108 -18.78 16.26 0.69
N GLY A 109 -18.92 15.03 0.19
CA GLY A 109 -18.27 14.49 -1.00
C GLY A 109 -18.32 12.96 -1.01
N PRO A 110 -17.66 12.30 -1.98
CA PRO A 110 -17.65 10.85 -2.08
C PRO A 110 -16.93 10.21 -0.88
N GLN A 111 -17.62 9.32 -0.18
CA GLN A 111 -17.09 8.54 0.95
C GLN A 111 -16.75 7.10 0.54
N ARG A 112 -17.15 6.70 -0.67
CA ARG A 112 -16.82 5.42 -1.29
C ARG A 112 -16.12 5.60 -2.63
N VAL A 113 -15.36 4.58 -3.01
CA VAL A 113 -14.67 4.58 -4.31
C VAL A 113 -15.67 4.58 -5.47
N VAL A 114 -16.81 3.91 -5.31
CA VAL A 114 -17.89 3.88 -6.31
C VAL A 114 -18.56 5.25 -6.54
N GLU A 115 -18.43 6.18 -5.59
CA GLU A 115 -19.07 7.51 -5.65
C GLU A 115 -18.18 8.55 -6.39
N ILE A 116 -16.97 8.17 -6.82
CA ILE A 116 -16.04 9.10 -7.48
C ILE A 116 -16.59 9.66 -8.81
N GLU A 117 -17.51 8.95 -9.46
CA GLU A 117 -18.16 9.38 -10.70
C GLU A 117 -18.98 10.66 -10.58
N GLU A 118 -19.45 11.01 -9.36
CA GLU A 118 -20.25 12.22 -9.09
C GLU A 118 -19.49 13.53 -9.41
N CYS A 119 -18.25 13.39 -9.84
CA CYS A 119 -17.32 14.46 -10.05
C CYS A 119 -17.12 14.86 -11.52
N GLY A 120 -17.78 14.17 -12.47
CA GLY A 120 -17.83 14.58 -13.87
C GLY A 120 -17.79 13.42 -14.89
N SER A 121 -18.37 13.65 -16.07
CA SER A 121 -18.55 12.64 -17.12
C SER A 121 -17.25 12.13 -17.75
N ASP A 122 -16.15 12.89 -17.70
CA ASP A 122 -14.84 12.55 -18.30
C ASP A 122 -13.78 12.15 -17.26
N THR A 123 -14.21 11.69 -16.09
CA THR A 123 -13.29 11.28 -15.01
C THR A 123 -12.55 9.98 -15.36
N SER A 124 -11.21 10.01 -15.37
CA SER A 124 -10.36 8.81 -15.26
C SER A 124 -9.83 8.67 -13.83
N VAL A 125 -9.69 7.43 -13.35
CA VAL A 125 -9.32 7.09 -11.98
C VAL A 125 -8.06 6.26 -11.96
N MET A 126 -7.00 6.78 -11.35
CA MET A 126 -5.75 6.04 -11.10
C MET A 126 -5.75 5.49 -9.67
N VAL A 127 -5.80 4.18 -9.53
CA VAL A 127 -5.83 3.48 -8.25
C VAL A 127 -4.44 3.00 -7.90
N CYS A 128 -3.84 3.69 -6.93
CA CYS A 128 -2.57 3.31 -6.33
C CYS A 128 -2.88 2.85 -4.91
N LEU A 129 -2.93 1.55 -4.65
CA LEU A 129 -3.24 1.02 -3.32
C LEU A 129 -2.42 -0.26 -3.06
N GLY A 130 -2.02 -0.46 -1.81
CA GLY A 130 -1.45 -1.74 -1.40
C GLY A 130 -2.48 -2.87 -1.45
N ARG A 131 -2.03 -4.12 -1.58
CA ARG A 131 -2.88 -5.31 -1.72
C ARG A 131 -4.02 -5.39 -0.70
N ASN A 132 -3.74 -5.11 0.57
CA ASN A 132 -4.76 -5.15 1.63
C ASN A 132 -5.88 -4.11 1.41
N TYR A 133 -5.54 -2.93 0.89
CA TYR A 133 -6.53 -1.90 0.61
C TYR A 133 -7.27 -2.19 -0.69
N LEU A 134 -6.59 -2.68 -1.73
CA LEU A 134 -7.24 -3.16 -2.98
C LEU A 134 -8.29 -4.23 -2.69
N GLU A 135 -7.97 -5.21 -1.84
CA GLU A 135 -8.94 -6.24 -1.46
C GLU A 135 -10.15 -5.69 -0.70
N ALA A 136 -9.96 -4.64 0.11
CA ALA A 136 -11.04 -4.01 0.85
C ALA A 136 -12.01 -3.29 -0.09
N VAL A 137 -11.49 -2.56 -1.09
CA VAL A 137 -12.28 -1.75 -2.02
C VAL A 137 -12.64 -2.45 -3.32
N ALA A 138 -12.30 -3.74 -3.48
CA ALA A 138 -12.47 -4.47 -4.73
C ALA A 138 -13.91 -4.46 -5.26
N ALA A 139 -14.91 -4.53 -4.37
CA ALA A 139 -16.31 -4.44 -4.77
C ALA A 139 -16.68 -3.05 -5.31
N ASP A 140 -16.21 -1.99 -4.66
CA ASP A 140 -16.42 -0.61 -5.11
C ASP A 140 -15.75 -0.33 -6.46
N LEU A 141 -14.55 -0.87 -6.69
CA LEU A 141 -13.85 -0.71 -7.97
C LEU A 141 -14.62 -1.35 -9.12
N LYS A 142 -15.18 -2.55 -8.92
CA LYS A 142 -16.01 -3.21 -9.93
C LYS A 142 -17.28 -2.41 -10.23
N ALA A 143 -17.96 -1.98 -9.17
CA ALA A 143 -19.15 -1.15 -9.32
C ALA A 143 -18.82 0.17 -10.01
N LEU A 144 -17.66 0.78 -9.73
CA LEU A 144 -17.21 1.99 -10.41
C LEU A 144 -16.99 1.74 -11.91
N ILE A 145 -16.34 0.63 -12.28
CA ILE A 145 -16.13 0.24 -13.69
C ILE A 145 -17.47 0.07 -14.40
N GLU A 146 -18.40 -0.66 -13.79
CA GLU A 146 -19.74 -0.90 -14.33
C GLU A 146 -20.50 0.42 -14.55
N ARG A 147 -20.40 1.38 -13.62
CA ARG A 147 -21.09 2.66 -13.73
C ARG A 147 -20.44 3.63 -14.73
N LEU A 148 -19.11 3.65 -14.81
CA LEU A 148 -18.39 4.44 -15.81
C LEU A 148 -18.58 3.89 -17.24
N GLY A 149 -18.99 2.64 -17.37
CA GLY A 149 -19.27 1.98 -18.65
C GLY A 149 -18.03 1.68 -19.49
N ASP A 150 -16.83 1.98 -18.97
CA ASP A 150 -15.57 1.75 -19.66
C ASP A 150 -14.45 1.39 -18.65
N PRO A 151 -13.94 0.14 -18.65
CA PRO A 151 -12.86 -0.28 -17.77
C PRO A 151 -11.53 0.43 -18.04
N GLN A 152 -11.33 1.01 -19.22
CA GLN A 152 -10.12 1.77 -19.57
C GLN A 152 -9.98 3.04 -18.73
N ARG A 153 -11.07 3.53 -18.14
CA ARG A 153 -11.06 4.72 -17.28
C ARG A 153 -10.62 4.45 -15.85
N VAL A 154 -10.54 3.20 -15.43
CA VAL A 154 -10.09 2.81 -14.08
C VAL A 154 -8.77 2.07 -14.22
N MET A 155 -7.67 2.70 -13.82
CA MET A 155 -6.32 2.16 -13.92
C MET A 155 -5.84 1.69 -12.55
N VAL A 156 -5.78 0.37 -12.34
CA VAL A 156 -5.30 -0.22 -11.09
C VAL A 156 -3.83 -0.57 -11.21
N PHE A 157 -2.97 0.29 -10.66
CA PHE A 157 -1.52 0.07 -10.64
C PHE A 157 -1.19 -0.88 -9.50
N ALA A 158 -0.79 -2.12 -9.82
CA ALA A 158 -0.43 -3.08 -8.79
C ALA A 158 0.48 -4.21 -9.29
N SER A 159 1.25 -4.78 -8.36
CA SER A 159 2.10 -5.93 -8.60
C SER A 159 1.35 -7.24 -8.35
N GLY A 160 1.72 -8.29 -9.08
CA GLY A 160 1.19 -9.63 -8.90
C GLY A 160 -0.11 -9.87 -9.68
N VAL A 161 -0.84 -10.92 -9.29
CA VAL A 161 -2.04 -11.36 -9.98
C VAL A 161 -3.21 -10.38 -9.75
N PRO A 162 -3.93 -9.97 -10.82
CA PRO A 162 -5.13 -9.16 -10.70
C PRO A 162 -6.15 -9.77 -9.74
N LEU A 163 -6.94 -8.92 -9.09
CA LEU A 163 -8.12 -9.40 -8.37
C LEU A 163 -9.19 -9.80 -9.39
N PRO A 164 -9.96 -10.88 -9.15
CA PRO A 164 -11.00 -11.32 -10.08
C PRO A 164 -11.96 -10.19 -10.42
N GLY A 165 -12.22 -9.94 -11.71
CA GLY A 165 -13.09 -8.88 -12.21
C GLY A 165 -12.44 -7.49 -12.31
N LEU A 166 -11.13 -7.38 -12.13
CA LEU A 166 -10.35 -6.16 -12.36
C LEU A 166 -9.25 -6.34 -13.41
N GLU A 167 -9.26 -7.46 -14.14
CA GLU A 167 -8.23 -7.83 -15.11
C GLU A 167 -8.07 -6.78 -16.21
N GLU A 168 -9.19 -6.31 -16.77
CA GLU A 168 -9.19 -5.32 -17.85
C GLU A 168 -8.67 -3.96 -17.39
N SER A 169 -8.87 -3.61 -16.12
CA SER A 169 -8.41 -2.37 -15.47
C SER A 169 -7.01 -2.46 -14.87
N TRP A 170 -6.37 -3.63 -14.93
CA TRP A 170 -5.09 -3.87 -14.24
C TRP A 170 -3.90 -3.37 -15.05
N VAL A 171 -3.09 -2.50 -14.43
CA VAL A 171 -1.80 -2.04 -14.94
C VAL A 171 -0.68 -2.73 -14.14
N PRO A 172 0.02 -3.71 -14.74
CA PRO A 172 0.99 -4.54 -14.01
C PRO A 172 2.25 -3.75 -13.66
N ILE A 173 2.67 -3.85 -12.40
CA ILE A 173 3.86 -3.18 -11.86
C ILE A 173 4.92 -4.22 -11.50
N SER A 174 6.06 -4.14 -12.18
CA SER A 174 7.25 -4.94 -11.85
C SER A 174 8.04 -4.32 -10.70
N GLY A 175 8.64 -5.18 -9.86
CA GLY A 175 9.59 -4.74 -8.82
C GLY A 175 10.84 -4.07 -9.41
N GLY A 176 11.23 -4.46 -10.64
CA GLY A 176 12.38 -3.91 -11.37
C GLY A 176 12.28 -2.40 -11.60
N LEU A 177 11.06 -1.88 -11.75
CA LEU A 177 10.80 -0.45 -11.96
C LEU A 177 11.42 0.45 -10.88
N ARG A 178 11.66 -0.08 -9.68
CA ARG A 178 12.37 0.64 -8.61
C ARG A 178 13.80 1.05 -9.02
N LEU A 179 14.45 0.32 -9.91
CA LEU A 179 15.81 0.61 -10.38
C LEU A 179 15.89 1.92 -11.17
N ILE A 180 14.81 2.28 -11.89
CA ILE A 180 14.74 3.50 -12.71
C ILE A 180 13.88 4.60 -12.09
N LEU A 181 12.78 4.24 -11.39
CA LEU A 181 11.87 5.20 -10.76
C LEU A 181 12.32 5.58 -9.32
N GLY A 182 13.29 4.85 -8.78
CA GLY A 182 13.79 5.01 -7.42
C GLY A 182 12.77 4.62 -6.34
N GLY A 183 13.12 4.97 -5.11
CA GLY A 183 12.30 4.77 -3.92
C GLY A 183 12.32 3.37 -3.34
N THR A 184 11.26 2.98 -2.62
CA THR A 184 11.06 1.63 -2.06
C THR A 184 9.99 0.84 -2.83
N SER A 185 9.99 -0.49 -2.67
CA SER A 185 8.95 -1.38 -3.23
C SER A 185 7.53 -0.97 -2.84
N SER A 186 7.33 -0.40 -1.65
CA SER A 186 6.04 0.14 -1.24
C SER A 186 5.59 1.35 -2.07
N SER A 187 6.53 2.18 -2.52
CA SER A 187 6.25 3.41 -3.29
C SER A 187 6.18 3.21 -4.80
N THR A 188 6.65 2.06 -5.31
CA THR A 188 6.76 1.79 -6.75
C THR A 188 5.44 2.00 -7.49
N THR A 189 4.33 1.49 -6.97
CA THR A 189 2.99 1.69 -7.55
C THR A 189 2.66 3.17 -7.81
N LEU A 190 2.90 4.02 -6.82
CA LEU A 190 2.54 5.44 -6.89
C LEU A 190 3.51 6.22 -7.80
N ARG A 191 4.79 5.83 -7.80
CA ARG A 191 5.80 6.36 -8.72
C ARG A 191 5.52 5.95 -10.18
N SER A 192 5.04 4.74 -10.40
CA SER A 192 4.61 4.27 -11.73
C SER A 192 3.43 5.08 -12.25
N ALA A 193 2.41 5.31 -11.42
CA ALA A 193 1.30 6.17 -11.79
C ALA A 193 1.76 7.62 -12.08
N LYS A 194 2.69 8.15 -11.28
CA LYS A 194 3.32 9.46 -11.54
C LYS A 194 4.02 9.48 -12.90
N ALA A 195 4.80 8.45 -13.23
CA ALA A 195 5.51 8.36 -14.52
C ALA A 195 4.53 8.30 -15.70
N VAL A 196 3.44 7.53 -15.60
CA VAL A 196 2.38 7.50 -16.62
C VAL A 196 1.77 8.89 -16.80
N LEU A 197 1.41 9.56 -15.70
CA LEU A 197 0.83 10.89 -15.77
C LEU A 197 1.77 11.92 -16.40
N GLU A 198 3.08 11.85 -16.09
CA GLU A 198 4.10 12.72 -16.66
C GLU A 198 4.29 12.49 -18.17
N GLU A 199 4.27 11.24 -18.63
CA GLU A 199 4.46 10.88 -20.04
C GLU A 199 3.23 11.19 -20.91
N LEU A 200 2.02 11.00 -20.37
CA LEU A 200 0.78 11.33 -21.08
C LEU A 200 0.52 12.83 -21.18
N GLY A 201 1.00 13.61 -20.21
CA GLY A 201 0.80 15.07 -20.18
C GLY A 201 -0.69 15.44 -20.12
N ALA A 202 -1.21 15.99 -21.22
CA ALA A 202 -2.61 16.42 -21.34
C ALA A 202 -3.55 15.38 -21.98
N LEU A 203 -3.02 14.23 -22.42
CA LEU A 203 -3.83 13.17 -23.00
C LEU A 203 -4.70 12.51 -21.92
N PRO A 204 -5.98 12.19 -22.22
CA PRO A 204 -6.84 11.47 -21.29
C PRO A 204 -6.24 10.09 -20.96
N PRO A 205 -5.98 9.77 -19.69
CA PRO A 205 -5.28 8.54 -19.37
C PRO A 205 -6.22 7.33 -19.48
N SER A 206 -5.74 6.31 -20.18
CA SER A 206 -6.39 4.99 -20.33
C SER A 206 -5.51 3.86 -19.80
N VAL A 207 -6.14 2.70 -19.53
CA VAL A 207 -5.41 1.50 -19.09
C VAL A 207 -4.43 1.02 -20.16
N ASP A 208 -4.81 1.03 -21.43
CA ASP A 208 -3.96 0.54 -22.51
C ASP A 208 -2.72 1.41 -22.71
N GLU A 209 -2.86 2.75 -22.67
CA GLU A 209 -1.70 3.64 -22.72
C GLU A 209 -0.80 3.45 -21.49
N ALA A 210 -1.39 3.34 -20.30
CA ALA A 210 -0.65 3.08 -19.07
C ALA A 210 0.13 1.75 -19.16
N ARG A 211 -0.47 0.70 -19.75
CA ARG A 211 0.20 -0.59 -19.98
C ARG A 211 1.34 -0.48 -20.97
N VAL A 212 1.17 0.27 -22.08
CA VAL A 212 2.24 0.49 -23.06
C VAL A 212 3.45 1.17 -22.38
N ILE A 213 3.19 2.23 -21.61
CA ILE A 213 4.24 2.95 -20.87
C ILE A 213 4.90 2.03 -19.85
N MET A 214 4.13 1.29 -19.05
CA MET A 214 4.68 0.37 -18.05
C MET A 214 5.46 -0.80 -18.66
N ALA A 215 5.03 -1.34 -19.78
CA ALA A 215 5.74 -2.39 -20.49
C ALA A 215 7.12 -1.89 -20.97
N ARG A 216 7.16 -0.69 -21.55
CA ARG A 216 8.39 -0.03 -21.99
C ARG A 216 9.35 0.21 -20.80
N LEU A 217 8.86 0.83 -19.73
CA LEU A 217 9.66 1.10 -18.54
C LEU A 217 10.14 -0.18 -17.85
N THR A 218 9.33 -1.23 -17.85
CA THR A 218 9.71 -2.52 -17.28
C THR A 218 10.83 -3.17 -18.10
N ALA A 219 10.75 -3.12 -19.42
CA ALA A 219 11.79 -3.62 -20.31
C ALA A 219 13.12 -2.83 -20.14
N GLU A 220 13.03 -1.52 -19.93
CA GLU A 220 14.20 -0.66 -19.66
C GLU A 220 14.84 -0.94 -18.29
N ALA A 221 14.03 -1.14 -17.26
CA ALA A 221 14.52 -1.38 -15.90
C ALA A 221 15.25 -2.72 -15.74
N GLY A 222 14.86 -3.72 -16.52
CA GLY A 222 15.31 -5.10 -16.37
C GLY A 222 14.81 -5.76 -15.08
N ASP A 223 15.32 -6.96 -14.81
CA ASP A 223 14.93 -7.74 -13.64
C ASP A 223 15.70 -7.31 -12.39
N LEU A 224 15.01 -7.31 -11.24
CA LEU A 224 15.71 -7.22 -9.97
C LEU A 224 16.65 -8.42 -9.84
N PRO A 225 17.86 -8.23 -9.28
CA PRO A 225 18.73 -9.35 -8.94
C PRO A 225 17.98 -10.33 -8.04
N SER A 226 17.65 -11.51 -8.56
CA SER A 226 17.10 -12.59 -7.78
C SER A 226 18.22 -13.20 -6.96
N PHE A 227 18.23 -12.92 -5.66
CA PHE A 227 19.07 -13.67 -4.74
C PHE A 227 18.29 -14.91 -4.33
N ASP A 228 18.67 -16.07 -4.86
CA ASP A 228 18.12 -17.38 -4.48
C ASP A 228 18.59 -17.75 -3.06
N ARG A 229 18.02 -17.03 -2.08
CA ARG A 229 18.42 -17.14 -0.69
C ARG A 229 17.63 -18.23 -0.01
N ARG A 230 18.32 -19.25 0.49
CA ARG A 230 17.69 -20.36 1.20
C ARG A 230 17.18 -19.87 2.56
N ARG A 231 15.92 -20.18 2.86
CA ARG A 231 15.34 -19.92 4.19
C ARG A 231 16.01 -20.86 5.19
N GLN A 232 16.69 -20.29 6.18
CA GLN A 232 17.32 -21.03 7.26
C GLN A 232 16.44 -21.02 8.52
N ASP A 233 16.51 -22.09 9.30
CA ASP A 233 15.86 -22.20 10.60
C ASP A 233 16.59 -21.37 11.68
N ASP A 234 15.90 -21.02 12.76
CA ASP A 234 16.44 -20.20 13.85
C ASP A 234 17.67 -20.83 14.49
N ASP A 235 17.68 -22.16 14.67
CA ASP A 235 18.81 -22.87 15.26
C ASP A 235 20.05 -22.84 14.37
N MET A 236 19.89 -22.98 13.05
CA MET A 236 21.00 -22.85 12.10
C MET A 236 21.55 -21.42 12.03
N ILE A 237 20.65 -20.42 12.07
CA ILE A 237 21.06 -19.02 12.11
C ILE A 237 21.80 -18.73 13.41
N LEU A 238 21.31 -19.25 14.54
CA LEU A 238 21.93 -19.06 15.85
C LEU A 238 23.33 -19.70 15.91
N HIS A 239 23.47 -20.93 15.41
CA HIS A 239 24.75 -21.63 15.33
C HIS A 239 25.75 -20.84 14.47
N TRP A 240 25.31 -20.42 13.28
CA TRP A 240 26.14 -19.58 12.41
C TRP A 240 26.58 -18.28 13.08
N ILE A 241 25.69 -17.62 13.83
CA ILE A 241 26.05 -16.38 14.54
C ILE A 241 27.08 -16.65 15.64
N LEU A 242 26.95 -17.76 16.38
CA LEU A 242 27.91 -18.14 17.42
C LEU A 242 29.30 -18.42 16.82
N ASP A 243 29.35 -19.13 15.69
CA ASP A 243 30.60 -19.37 14.95
C ASP A 243 31.21 -18.06 14.46
N HIS A 244 30.40 -17.20 13.82
CA HIS A 244 30.82 -15.90 13.32
C HIS A 244 31.36 -14.99 14.43
N LEU A 245 30.73 -14.98 15.60
CA LEU A 245 31.17 -14.20 16.75
C LEU A 245 32.43 -14.77 17.42
N THR A 246 32.66 -16.08 17.32
CA THR A 246 33.90 -16.71 17.79
C THR A 246 35.08 -16.24 16.94
N GLU A 247 34.91 -16.19 15.62
CA GLU A 247 35.93 -15.70 14.69
C GLU A 247 36.05 -14.17 14.67
N ASN A 248 34.94 -13.46 14.91
CA ASN A 248 34.85 -12.01 14.84
C ASN A 248 34.14 -11.40 16.08
N PRO A 249 34.79 -11.35 17.26
CA PRO A 249 34.16 -10.98 18.53
C PRO A 249 33.54 -9.57 18.56
N ASN A 250 34.08 -8.66 17.74
CA ASN A 250 33.66 -7.26 17.66
C ASN A 250 32.72 -6.98 16.46
N SER A 251 32.22 -8.02 15.78
CA SER A 251 31.37 -7.83 14.60
C SER A 251 30.07 -7.11 14.95
N ALA A 252 29.74 -6.07 14.18
CA ALA A 252 28.45 -5.38 14.30
C ALA A 252 27.32 -6.22 13.68
N LYS A 253 26.13 -6.16 14.28
CA LYS A 253 24.91 -6.87 13.85
C LYS A 253 24.56 -6.68 12.37
N THR A 254 24.68 -5.45 11.86
CA THR A 254 24.41 -5.11 10.46
C THR A 254 25.44 -5.71 9.50
N SER A 255 26.71 -5.78 9.93
CA SER A 255 27.80 -6.39 9.16
C SER A 255 27.68 -7.91 9.13
N ALA A 256 27.42 -8.55 10.28
CA ALA A 256 27.16 -9.98 10.36
C ALA A 256 25.94 -10.41 9.53
N LEU A 257 24.84 -9.65 9.57
CA LEU A 257 23.67 -9.91 8.73
C LEU A 257 23.98 -9.80 7.24
N ARG A 258 24.82 -8.84 6.85
CA ARG A 258 25.26 -8.69 5.46
C ARG A 258 26.08 -9.91 5.03
N HIS A 259 27.07 -10.30 5.84
CA HIS A 259 27.89 -11.48 5.58
C HIS A 259 27.05 -12.77 5.48
N PHE A 260 26.08 -12.94 6.39
CA PHE A 260 25.14 -14.06 6.35
C PHE A 260 24.34 -14.13 5.05
N ARG A 261 23.87 -12.96 4.56
CA ARG A 261 23.10 -12.84 3.32
C ARG A 261 23.96 -12.98 2.06
N ASP A 262 25.20 -12.51 2.11
CA ASP A 262 26.18 -12.65 1.02
C ASP A 262 26.54 -14.13 0.81
N GLY A 263 26.51 -14.93 1.89
CA GLY A 263 26.60 -16.41 1.84
C GLY A 263 25.36 -17.13 1.30
N GLY A 264 24.39 -16.42 0.72
CA GLY A 264 23.20 -17.02 0.10
C GLY A 264 22.07 -17.40 1.06
N ASN A 265 22.08 -16.88 2.30
CA ASN A 265 21.03 -17.20 3.28
C ASN A 265 19.97 -16.09 3.42
N ALA A 266 18.70 -16.48 3.59
CA ALA A 266 17.60 -15.55 3.81
C ALA A 266 17.33 -15.38 5.32
N CYS A 267 17.45 -14.16 5.82
CA CYS A 267 16.95 -13.80 7.14
C CYS A 267 16.49 -12.35 7.18
N GLU A 268 15.32 -12.10 7.79
CA GLU A 268 14.82 -10.76 8.07
C GLU A 268 15.69 -10.06 9.12
N GLN A 269 15.86 -8.74 9.00
CA GLN A 269 16.76 -7.99 9.89
C GLN A 269 16.31 -8.05 11.36
N ALA A 270 15.01 -8.02 11.63
CA ALA A 270 14.47 -8.15 12.98
C ALA A 270 14.75 -9.55 13.57
N ARG A 271 14.46 -10.60 12.80
CA ARG A 271 14.70 -12.00 13.17
C ARG A 271 16.17 -12.27 13.46
N PHE A 272 17.05 -11.96 12.50
CA PHE A 272 18.50 -12.09 12.69
C PHE A 272 18.95 -11.29 13.90
N GLY A 273 18.36 -10.10 14.07
CA GLY A 273 18.70 -9.23 15.17
C GLY A 273 18.42 -9.82 16.54
N GLN A 274 17.25 -10.44 16.73
CA GLN A 274 16.90 -11.11 17.98
C GLN A 274 17.84 -12.28 18.28
N LEU A 275 18.16 -13.07 17.25
CA LEU A 275 19.09 -14.20 17.37
C LEU A 275 20.53 -13.74 17.67
N PHE A 276 20.96 -12.61 17.09
CA PHE A 276 22.27 -12.04 17.34
C PHE A 276 22.43 -11.54 18.78
N ASP A 277 21.40 -10.89 19.31
CA ASP A 277 21.38 -10.43 20.70
C ASP A 277 21.33 -11.63 21.67
N LYS A 278 20.65 -12.72 21.28
CA LYS A 278 20.66 -14.00 22.02
C LYS A 278 22.04 -14.66 22.01
N ALA A 279 22.70 -14.75 20.86
CA ALA A 279 24.04 -15.34 20.73
C ALA A 279 25.10 -14.57 21.54
N ARG A 280 25.09 -13.23 21.53
CA ARG A 280 26.03 -12.44 22.36
C ARG A 280 25.87 -12.70 23.85
N LYS A 281 24.64 -12.96 24.33
CA LYS A 281 24.39 -13.32 25.73
C LYS A 281 24.87 -14.73 26.08
N ILE A 282 24.97 -15.62 25.09
CA ILE A 282 25.49 -16.99 25.26
C ILE A 282 27.02 -17.01 25.19
N ALA A 283 27.61 -16.12 24.39
CA ALA A 283 29.06 -15.99 24.21
C ALA A 283 29.77 -15.10 25.25
N MET A 284 29.01 -14.46 26.15
CA MET A 284 29.52 -13.77 27.35
C MET A 284 29.50 -14.71 28.55
#